data_AF-B3LMF2-F1
#
_entry.id   AF-B3LMF2-F1
#
_cell.length_a   1.000
_cell.length_b   1.000
_cell.length_c   1.000
_cell.angle_alpha   90.00
_cell.angle_beta   90.00
_cell.angle_gamma   90.00
#
_symmetry.space_group_name_H-M   'P 1'
#
loop_
_entity.id
_entity.type
_entity.pdbx_description
1 polymer ?
#
loop_
_entity_poly.entity_id
_entity_poly.type
_entity_poly.pdbx_seq_one_letter_code
_entity_poly.pdbx_strand_id
1 'polypeptide(L)'
;MEEFEEFRRKGEMSSRCGNHRVLRKWNSCACELAVPFEVPEHAITKLHIYDFDNTLFATPGPTEQLYTRELLNLLTSSTLPNGGWWNEPGFLQAAIEISKTKPRRYSWNADIVKLAEESYSAKDTISIVLTGREESKFHKLIEHALQTARSHWKCSENEFRFNAVCLKKRAISEYTSKYKKELMRDFLEYYPSLRELSIYDDRIHQIDAFKSFFHSLDLPRLKWSAIPVRPFTKSLPREQELEMVMDMVRKNNSQALSTSQKFDLRRTPRQIGYILCTASHRLLSIEVIKYLKRRKGRRTFRPKLYEHPLYIPCAEPGKDIPALEIAKVWSNNDTRTFDSEKKVQHISQIFYLEQPGKCIVHFQVTDLAVIASAHHNRRKPLEVYFKATPEPNRYTFTLFPEYIVTGHFYKRDRIEDLEVVTERLINCKEDIHWVPLDNTIPIKAFFGRFAKLAAIPCSNA
;
A
#
# COMPACT_ATOMS: atom_id res chain seq x y z
N MET A 1 -12.45 -65.61 -19.11
CA MET A 1 -12.92 -64.49 -19.98
C MET A 1 -13.44 -63.34 -19.15
N GLU A 2 -14.19 -63.58 -18.07
CA GLU A 2 -14.69 -62.52 -17.16
C GLU A 2 -13.58 -61.74 -16.39
N GLU A 3 -12.48 -62.38 -15.98
CA GLU A 3 -11.35 -61.67 -15.34
C GLU A 3 -10.63 -60.68 -16.27
N PHE A 4 -10.62 -60.94 -17.58
CA PHE A 4 -10.00 -60.05 -18.58
C PHE A 4 -10.88 -58.83 -18.89
N GLU A 5 -12.21 -58.99 -18.80
CA GLU A 5 -13.16 -57.88 -18.88
C GLU A 5 -13.17 -57.03 -17.60
N GLU A 6 -12.95 -57.63 -16.43
CA GLU A 6 -12.81 -56.87 -15.17
C GLU A 6 -11.50 -56.07 -15.13
N PHE A 7 -10.41 -56.61 -15.68
CA PHE A 7 -9.15 -55.88 -15.87
C PHE A 7 -9.28 -54.77 -16.93
N ARG A 8 -10.08 -54.98 -18.00
CA ARG A 8 -10.45 -53.90 -18.94
C ARG A 8 -11.34 -52.84 -18.30
N ARG A 9 -12.30 -53.18 -17.44
CA ARG A 9 -13.10 -52.18 -16.70
C ARG A 9 -12.26 -51.43 -15.67
N LYS A 10 -11.32 -52.09 -14.97
CA LYS A 10 -10.36 -51.44 -14.06
C LYS A 10 -9.31 -50.60 -14.80
N GLY A 11 -8.88 -51.02 -16.00
CA GLY A 11 -8.01 -50.27 -16.90
C GLY A 11 -8.69 -49.09 -17.60
N GLU A 12 -9.96 -49.23 -17.99
CA GLU A 12 -10.79 -48.16 -18.55
C GLU A 12 -11.24 -47.17 -17.46
N MET A 13 -11.41 -47.59 -16.21
CA MET A 13 -11.55 -46.68 -15.06
C MET A 13 -10.26 -45.91 -14.74
N SER A 14 -9.09 -46.44 -15.11
CA SER A 14 -7.79 -45.76 -14.97
C SER A 14 -7.53 -44.70 -16.06
N SER A 15 -8.40 -44.60 -17.07
CA SER A 15 -8.34 -43.53 -18.08
C SER A 15 -8.99 -42.20 -17.66
N ARG A 16 -9.56 -42.13 -16.44
CA ARG A 16 -10.22 -40.92 -15.88
C ARG A 16 -9.26 -39.87 -15.28
N CYS A 17 -7.96 -39.96 -15.53
CA CYS A 17 -6.96 -38.98 -15.08
C CYS A 17 -6.90 -37.70 -15.95
N GLY A 18 -7.79 -37.57 -16.96
CA GLY A 18 -7.79 -36.47 -17.92
C GLY A 18 -8.50 -35.18 -17.50
N ASN A 19 -9.47 -35.21 -16.59
CA ASN A 19 -10.39 -34.08 -16.38
C ASN A 19 -9.73 -32.88 -15.71
N HIS A 20 -9.72 -31.73 -16.38
CA HIS A 20 -9.25 -30.42 -15.90
C HIS A 20 -7.80 -30.42 -15.36
N ARG A 21 -6.86 -31.13 -16.01
CA ARG A 21 -5.47 -31.24 -15.54
C ARG A 21 -4.75 -29.90 -15.40
N VAL A 22 -5.17 -28.88 -16.16
CA VAL A 22 -4.62 -27.52 -16.05
C VAL A 22 -4.82 -26.92 -14.65
N LEU A 23 -5.93 -27.22 -13.97
CA LEU A 23 -6.16 -26.79 -12.59
C LEU A 23 -5.12 -27.40 -11.65
N ARG A 24 -4.86 -28.71 -11.77
CA ARG A 24 -3.88 -29.42 -10.93
C ARG A 24 -2.46 -28.92 -11.17
N LYS A 25 -2.10 -28.65 -12.44
CA LYS A 25 -0.78 -28.13 -12.82
C LYS A 25 -0.47 -26.81 -12.11
N TRP A 26 -1.43 -25.89 -12.12
CA TRP A 26 -1.21 -24.52 -11.64
C TRP A 26 -1.60 -24.29 -10.18
N ASN A 27 -2.39 -25.17 -9.59
CA ASN A 27 -2.77 -25.05 -8.18
C ASN A 27 -1.56 -25.15 -7.25
N SER A 28 -1.65 -24.40 -6.16
CA SER A 28 -0.64 -24.29 -5.09
C SER A 28 -1.17 -24.68 -3.72
N CYS A 29 -2.50 -24.69 -3.52
CA CYS A 29 -3.14 -24.99 -2.25
C CYS A 29 -3.98 -26.27 -2.40
N ALA A 30 -3.44 -27.42 -2.00
CA ALA A 30 -4.07 -28.72 -2.26
C ALA A 30 -5.47 -28.84 -1.62
N CYS A 31 -5.66 -28.26 -0.43
CA CYS A 31 -6.95 -28.28 0.27
C CYS A 31 -7.99 -27.32 -0.34
N GLU A 32 -7.57 -26.41 -1.22
CA GLU A 32 -8.45 -25.44 -1.89
C GLU A 32 -8.76 -25.82 -3.35
N LEU A 33 -8.17 -26.90 -3.85
CA LEU A 33 -8.41 -27.37 -5.22
C LEU A 33 -9.82 -27.96 -5.36
N ALA A 34 -10.67 -27.32 -6.16
CA ALA A 34 -12.02 -27.79 -6.46
C ALA A 34 -12.19 -28.06 -7.95
N VAL A 35 -11.88 -29.30 -8.36
CA VAL A 35 -12.02 -29.75 -9.75
C VAL A 35 -13.48 -30.09 -10.06
N PRO A 36 -14.10 -29.48 -11.08
CA PRO A 36 -15.51 -29.74 -11.42
C PRO A 36 -15.64 -31.03 -12.25
N PHE A 37 -15.47 -32.19 -11.62
CA PHE A 37 -15.45 -33.50 -12.32
C PHE A 37 -16.71 -33.83 -13.12
N GLU A 38 -17.84 -33.22 -12.76
CA GLU A 38 -19.15 -33.42 -13.39
C GLU A 38 -19.33 -32.60 -14.67
N VAL A 39 -18.49 -31.57 -14.88
CA VAL A 39 -18.56 -30.69 -16.04
C VAL A 39 -17.45 -31.10 -17.01
N PRO A 40 -17.76 -31.39 -18.29
CA PRO A 40 -16.70 -31.69 -19.25
C PRO A 40 -15.98 -30.41 -19.68
N GLU A 41 -14.72 -30.54 -20.10
CA GLU A 41 -13.84 -29.41 -20.45
C GLU A 41 -14.40 -28.51 -21.56
N HIS A 42 -15.09 -29.10 -22.54
CA HIS A 42 -15.73 -28.37 -23.64
C HIS A 42 -17.01 -27.62 -23.21
N ALA A 43 -17.54 -27.86 -22.01
CA ALA A 43 -18.65 -27.09 -21.45
C ALA A 43 -18.19 -25.85 -20.69
N ILE A 44 -16.89 -25.71 -20.42
CA ILE A 44 -16.31 -24.49 -19.85
C ILE A 44 -16.26 -23.42 -20.93
N THR A 45 -16.98 -22.32 -20.70
CA THR A 45 -17.03 -21.18 -21.62
C THR A 45 -16.44 -19.90 -21.02
N LYS A 46 -16.21 -19.84 -19.70
CA LYS A 46 -15.70 -18.65 -19.03
C LYS A 46 -14.54 -18.93 -18.08
N LEU A 47 -13.60 -18.00 -17.99
CA LEU A 47 -12.50 -18.01 -17.03
C LEU A 47 -12.43 -16.68 -16.29
N HIS A 48 -12.66 -16.70 -14.99
CA HIS A 48 -12.55 -15.54 -14.12
C HIS A 48 -11.32 -15.66 -13.22
N ILE A 49 -10.46 -14.64 -13.26
CA ILE A 49 -9.17 -14.60 -12.56
C ILE A 49 -9.19 -13.44 -11.57
N TYR A 50 -8.93 -13.75 -10.30
CA TYR A 50 -8.92 -12.78 -9.21
C TYR A 50 -7.51 -12.64 -8.63
N ASP A 51 -6.92 -11.44 -8.68
CA ASP A 51 -5.73 -11.17 -7.88
C ASP A 51 -6.05 -11.23 -6.39
N PHE A 52 -5.04 -11.56 -5.56
CA PHE A 52 -5.23 -11.70 -4.13
C PHE A 52 -4.99 -10.37 -3.39
N ASP A 53 -3.77 -9.85 -3.48
CA ASP A 53 -3.29 -8.72 -2.70
C ASP A 53 -4.00 -7.43 -3.12
N ASN A 54 -4.73 -6.80 -2.21
CA ASN A 54 -5.49 -5.56 -2.38
C ASN A 54 -6.63 -5.63 -3.41
N THR A 55 -6.92 -6.82 -3.94
CA THR A 55 -8.06 -7.08 -4.82
C THR A 55 -9.13 -7.86 -4.04
N LEU A 56 -8.82 -9.09 -3.62
CA LEU A 56 -9.66 -9.90 -2.73
C LEU A 56 -9.44 -9.53 -1.25
N PHE A 57 -8.17 -9.48 -0.83
CA PHE A 57 -7.78 -9.34 0.57
C PHE A 57 -7.02 -8.03 0.81
N ALA A 58 -7.27 -7.35 1.92
CA ALA A 58 -6.53 -6.16 2.34
C ALA A 58 -5.17 -6.52 2.92
N THR A 59 -4.25 -6.88 2.04
CA THR A 59 -2.86 -7.04 2.39
C THR A 59 -2.27 -5.68 2.82
N PRO A 60 -1.53 -5.62 3.93
CA PRO A 60 -0.96 -4.37 4.38
C PRO A 60 0.20 -3.94 3.50
N GLY A 61 0.08 -2.72 2.97
CA GLY A 61 1.23 -1.97 2.46
C GLY A 61 1.90 -1.17 3.58
N PRO A 62 3.16 -0.76 3.38
CA PRO A 62 3.86 0.11 4.33
C PRO A 62 3.15 1.44 4.51
N THR A 63 3.08 1.90 5.76
CA THR A 63 2.52 3.20 6.12
C THR A 63 3.52 4.30 5.77
N GLU A 64 3.29 4.98 4.64
CA GLU A 64 4.23 5.97 4.06
C GLU A 64 4.67 7.07 5.05
N GLN A 65 3.81 7.44 6.02
CA GLN A 65 4.16 8.43 7.06
C GLN A 65 5.34 8.00 7.94
N LEU A 66 5.58 6.69 8.08
CA LEU A 66 6.56 6.14 9.01
C LEU A 66 7.97 6.14 8.43
N TYR A 67 8.12 6.23 7.11
CA TYR A 67 9.38 5.98 6.43
C TYR A 67 9.79 7.17 5.56
N THR A 68 11.09 7.41 5.46
CA THR A 68 11.64 8.20 4.36
C THR A 68 11.41 7.47 3.04
N ARG A 69 11.30 8.19 1.92
CA ARG A 69 11.10 7.57 0.60
C ARG A 69 12.25 6.62 0.23
N GLU A 70 13.47 6.93 0.64
CA GLU A 70 14.63 6.06 0.45
C GLU A 70 14.41 4.69 1.14
N LEU A 71 14.06 4.70 2.42
CA LEU A 71 13.77 3.46 3.16
C LEU A 71 12.53 2.77 2.58
N LEU A 72 11.45 3.48 2.28
CA LEU A 72 10.23 2.91 1.71
C LEU A 72 10.50 2.17 0.39
N ASN A 73 11.29 2.77 -0.51
CA ASN A 73 11.71 2.14 -1.76
C ASN A 73 12.55 0.89 -1.49
N LEU A 74 13.47 0.94 -0.53
CA LEU A 74 14.28 -0.21 -0.16
C LEU A 74 13.42 -1.36 0.40
N LEU A 75 12.52 -1.07 1.34
CA LEU A 75 11.62 -2.06 1.95
C LEU A 75 10.69 -2.71 0.91
N THR A 76 10.22 -1.96 -0.09
CA THR A 76 9.30 -2.49 -1.12
C THR A 76 10.00 -3.09 -2.34
N SER A 77 11.33 -2.93 -2.43
CA SER A 77 12.12 -3.53 -3.49
C SER A 77 12.37 -5.03 -3.26
N SER A 78 12.67 -5.74 -4.34
CA SER A 78 13.14 -7.12 -4.29
C SER A 78 14.65 -7.25 -4.12
N THR A 79 15.38 -6.15 -3.87
CA THR A 79 16.86 -6.17 -3.79
C THR A 79 17.37 -6.61 -2.43
N LEU A 80 16.52 -6.60 -1.40
CA LEU A 80 16.85 -7.14 -0.10
C LEU A 80 16.99 -8.67 -0.18
N PRO A 81 18.00 -9.31 0.45
CA PRO A 81 18.13 -10.76 0.55
C PRO A 81 16.84 -11.54 0.87
N ASN A 82 16.00 -11.02 1.77
CA ASN A 82 14.71 -11.63 2.11
C ASN A 82 13.59 -11.38 1.07
N GLY A 83 13.85 -10.53 0.07
CA GLY A 83 12.94 -10.11 -0.99
C GLY A 83 12.07 -8.90 -0.64
N GLY A 84 12.26 -8.28 0.53
CA GLY A 84 11.51 -7.11 0.99
C GLY A 84 10.07 -7.41 1.44
N TRP A 85 9.31 -6.34 1.63
CA TRP A 85 7.98 -6.30 2.26
C TRP A 85 7.00 -7.33 1.69
N TRP A 86 6.86 -7.37 0.36
CA TRP A 86 5.92 -8.26 -0.32
C TRP A 86 6.39 -9.72 -0.39
N ASN A 87 7.62 -10.02 0.04
CA ASN A 87 8.15 -11.37 0.13
C ASN A 87 8.33 -11.86 1.57
N GLU A 88 8.07 -11.01 2.57
CA GLU A 88 8.11 -11.39 3.98
C GLU A 88 6.73 -11.91 4.44
N PRO A 89 6.61 -13.20 4.80
CA PRO A 89 5.32 -13.82 5.15
C PRO A 89 4.63 -13.19 6.35
N GLY A 90 5.42 -12.66 7.29
CA GLY A 90 4.92 -12.08 8.55
C GLY A 90 3.85 -11.01 8.34
N PHE A 91 4.02 -10.10 7.37
CA PHE A 91 3.06 -9.02 7.12
C PHE A 91 1.68 -9.53 6.72
N LEU A 92 1.63 -10.56 5.86
CA LEU A 92 0.35 -11.17 5.49
C LEU A 92 -0.25 -11.96 6.66
N GLN A 93 0.57 -12.72 7.40
CA GLN A 93 0.11 -13.45 8.58
C GLN A 93 -0.53 -12.51 9.62
N ALA A 94 0.11 -11.38 9.93
CA ALA A 94 -0.42 -10.40 10.86
C ALA A 94 -1.79 -9.86 10.41
N ALA A 95 -1.96 -9.59 9.11
CA ALA A 95 -3.22 -9.14 8.56
C ALA A 95 -4.33 -10.21 8.61
N ILE A 96 -3.99 -11.49 8.42
CA ILE A 96 -4.91 -12.62 8.59
C ILE A 96 -5.36 -12.70 10.06
N GLU A 97 -4.46 -12.57 11.03
CA GLU A 97 -4.83 -12.56 12.45
C GLU A 97 -5.73 -11.37 12.81
N ILE A 98 -5.44 -10.18 12.30
CA ILE A 98 -6.31 -9.01 12.48
C ILE A 98 -7.69 -9.27 11.90
N SER A 99 -7.80 -9.99 10.77
CA SER A 99 -9.08 -10.30 10.13
C SER A 99 -10.04 -11.11 11.01
N LYS A 100 -9.53 -11.85 12.01
CA LYS A 100 -10.33 -12.61 12.98
C LYS A 100 -10.96 -11.73 14.06
N THR A 101 -10.56 -10.47 14.18
CA THR A 101 -11.06 -9.55 15.23
C THR A 101 -11.76 -8.32 14.66
N LYS A 102 -11.67 -8.11 13.35
CA LYS A 102 -12.30 -6.98 12.64
C LYS A 102 -13.46 -7.48 11.79
N PRO A 103 -14.47 -6.64 11.50
CA PRO A 103 -15.56 -7.04 10.60
C PRO A 103 -15.01 -7.54 9.25
N ARG A 104 -15.64 -8.55 8.63
CA ARG A 104 -15.24 -9.13 7.33
C ARG A 104 -14.84 -8.09 6.28
N ARG A 105 -15.66 -7.04 6.12
CA ARG A 105 -15.44 -5.90 5.17
C ARG A 105 -14.23 -5.02 5.48
N TYR A 106 -13.52 -5.26 6.59
CA TYR A 106 -12.25 -4.63 6.90
C TYR A 106 -11.11 -5.30 6.13
N SER A 107 -11.14 -6.64 6.05
CA SER A 107 -10.06 -7.47 5.49
C SER A 107 -10.37 -8.06 4.12
N TRP A 108 -11.65 -8.20 3.76
CA TRP A 108 -12.08 -8.73 2.47
C TRP A 108 -12.90 -7.71 1.69
N ASN A 109 -12.62 -7.61 0.41
CA ASN A 109 -13.36 -6.76 -0.52
C ASN A 109 -14.70 -7.42 -0.87
N ALA A 110 -15.78 -6.97 -0.23
CA ALA A 110 -17.09 -7.62 -0.31
C ALA A 110 -17.62 -7.75 -1.76
N ASP A 111 -17.39 -6.74 -2.59
CA ASP A 111 -17.89 -6.73 -3.97
C ASP A 111 -17.17 -7.78 -4.83
N ILE A 112 -15.85 -7.89 -4.66
CA ILE A 112 -15.04 -8.87 -5.41
C ILE A 112 -15.26 -10.29 -4.89
N VAL A 113 -15.45 -10.46 -3.58
CA VAL A 113 -15.79 -11.77 -3.00
C VAL A 113 -17.13 -12.28 -3.52
N LYS A 114 -18.15 -11.42 -3.56
CA LYS A 114 -19.46 -11.77 -4.12
C LYS A 114 -19.35 -12.15 -5.60
N LEU A 115 -18.58 -11.39 -6.37
CA LEU A 115 -18.34 -11.70 -7.78
C LEU A 115 -17.63 -13.05 -7.99
N ALA A 116 -16.64 -13.35 -7.13
CA ALA A 116 -15.95 -14.63 -7.13
C ALA A 116 -16.89 -15.80 -6.77
N GLU A 117 -17.78 -15.62 -5.80
CA GLU A 117 -18.81 -16.59 -5.43
C GLU A 117 -19.75 -16.89 -6.60
N GLU A 118 -20.26 -15.85 -7.28
CA GLU A 118 -21.12 -15.99 -8.46
C GLU A 118 -20.38 -16.75 -9.59
N SER A 119 -19.08 -16.49 -9.74
CA SER A 119 -18.23 -17.17 -10.73
C SER A 119 -18.04 -18.65 -10.41
N TYR A 120 -17.78 -18.98 -9.13
CA TYR A 120 -17.62 -20.36 -8.68
C TYR A 120 -18.92 -21.15 -8.78
N SER A 121 -20.06 -20.49 -8.56
CA SER A 121 -21.39 -21.11 -8.64
C SER A 121 -21.82 -21.46 -10.07
N ALA A 122 -21.25 -20.80 -11.08
CA ALA A 122 -21.61 -21.01 -12.48
C ALA A 122 -20.91 -22.23 -13.08
N LYS A 123 -21.68 -23.24 -13.51
CA LYS A 123 -21.15 -24.52 -14.00
C LYS A 123 -20.26 -24.41 -15.25
N ASP A 124 -20.46 -23.39 -16.07
CA ASP A 124 -19.70 -23.13 -17.30
C ASP A 124 -18.46 -22.24 -17.07
N THR A 125 -18.18 -21.90 -15.81
CA THR A 125 -17.17 -20.91 -15.44
C THR A 125 -16.11 -21.55 -14.56
N ILE A 126 -14.85 -21.30 -14.89
CA ILE A 126 -13.72 -21.58 -14.01
C ILE A 126 -13.31 -20.31 -13.30
N SER A 127 -13.25 -20.34 -11.97
CA SER A 127 -12.81 -19.23 -11.13
C SER A 127 -11.48 -19.58 -10.45
N ILE A 128 -10.48 -18.71 -10.56
CA ILE A 128 -9.17 -18.94 -9.94
C ILE A 128 -8.67 -17.71 -9.19
N VAL A 129 -7.89 -17.93 -8.14
CA VAL A 129 -7.03 -16.91 -7.54
C VAL A 129 -5.68 -16.95 -8.25
N LEU A 130 -5.16 -15.80 -8.69
CA LEU A 130 -3.85 -15.69 -9.34
C LEU A 130 -3.02 -14.58 -8.71
N THR A 131 -1.99 -14.94 -7.95
CA THR A 131 -1.14 -13.97 -7.24
C THR A 131 0.34 -14.05 -7.63
N GLY A 132 1.03 -12.93 -7.51
CA GLY A 132 2.48 -12.86 -7.66
C GLY A 132 3.29 -13.37 -6.45
N ARG A 133 2.62 -13.72 -5.34
CA ARG A 133 3.26 -14.29 -4.15
C ARG A 133 3.93 -15.62 -4.47
N GLU A 134 5.12 -15.85 -3.90
CA GLU A 134 5.90 -17.06 -4.11
C GLU A 134 5.27 -18.27 -3.39
N GLU A 135 5.03 -19.35 -4.14
CA GLU A 135 4.38 -20.55 -3.61
C GLU A 135 5.09 -21.12 -2.37
N SER A 136 6.42 -21.24 -2.43
CA SER A 136 7.27 -21.79 -1.37
C SER A 136 7.08 -21.09 -0.02
N LYS A 137 6.66 -19.82 -0.04
CA LYS A 137 6.50 -18.98 1.15
C LYS A 137 5.04 -18.78 1.57
N PHE A 138 4.11 -18.71 0.62
CA PHE A 138 2.78 -18.15 0.88
C PHE A 138 1.61 -19.13 0.71
N HIS A 139 1.81 -20.33 0.13
CA HIS A 139 0.66 -21.21 -0.16
C HIS A 139 -0.14 -21.57 1.09
N LYS A 140 0.53 -21.92 2.20
CA LYS A 140 -0.14 -22.19 3.49
C LYS A 140 -0.83 -20.97 4.07
N LEU A 141 -0.28 -19.77 3.87
CA LEU A 141 -0.87 -18.54 4.38
C LEU A 141 -2.15 -18.17 3.63
N ILE A 142 -2.15 -18.29 2.29
CA ILE A 142 -3.33 -18.00 1.49
C ILE A 142 -4.41 -19.05 1.75
N GLU A 143 -4.03 -20.33 1.84
CA GLU A 143 -4.94 -21.40 2.26
C GLU A 143 -5.54 -21.10 3.64
N HIS A 144 -4.71 -20.75 4.63
CA HIS A 144 -5.18 -20.38 5.96
C HIS A 144 -6.10 -19.15 5.95
N ALA A 145 -5.84 -18.15 5.11
CA ALA A 145 -6.68 -16.97 4.98
C ALA A 145 -8.09 -17.33 4.49
N LEU A 146 -8.18 -18.15 3.44
CA LEU A 146 -9.45 -18.60 2.87
C LEU A 146 -10.23 -19.50 3.86
N GLN A 147 -9.54 -20.42 4.51
CA GLN A 147 -10.14 -21.28 5.55
C GLN A 147 -10.65 -20.48 6.74
N THR A 148 -9.86 -19.53 7.22
CA THR A 148 -10.25 -18.60 8.30
C THR A 148 -11.48 -17.80 7.89
N ALA A 149 -11.54 -17.30 6.66
CA ALA A 149 -12.69 -16.55 6.19
C ALA A 149 -13.98 -17.38 6.26
N ARG A 150 -13.93 -18.64 5.79
CA ARG A 150 -15.10 -19.55 5.78
C ARG A 150 -15.50 -20.07 7.16
N SER A 151 -14.55 -20.30 8.07
CA SER A 151 -14.84 -20.84 9.40
C SER A 151 -15.24 -19.76 10.40
N HIS A 152 -14.71 -18.55 10.25
CA HIS A 152 -14.92 -17.47 11.19
C HIS A 152 -16.17 -16.62 10.88
N TRP A 153 -16.54 -16.51 9.60
CA TRP A 153 -17.71 -15.74 9.18
C TRP A 153 -18.82 -16.65 8.66
N LYS A 154 -20.07 -16.20 8.80
CA LYS A 154 -21.20 -16.86 8.15
C LYS A 154 -21.09 -16.63 6.63
N CYS A 155 -20.70 -17.69 5.92
CA CYS A 155 -20.51 -17.72 4.48
C CYS A 155 -21.57 -18.62 3.84
N SER A 156 -21.86 -18.41 2.55
CA SER A 156 -22.51 -19.46 1.75
C SER A 156 -21.55 -20.62 1.51
N GLU A 157 -22.03 -21.72 0.94
CA GLU A 157 -21.20 -22.86 0.57
C GLU A 157 -20.11 -22.50 -0.46
N ASN A 158 -20.40 -21.53 -1.33
CA ASN A 158 -19.57 -21.14 -2.47
C ASN A 158 -18.68 -19.92 -2.19
N GLU A 159 -18.97 -19.15 -1.13
CA GLU A 159 -18.18 -17.97 -0.79
C GLU A 159 -16.73 -18.38 -0.41
N PHE A 160 -15.75 -17.64 -0.92
CA PHE A 160 -14.31 -17.95 -0.79
C PHE A 160 -13.90 -19.32 -1.35
N ARG A 161 -14.67 -19.88 -2.29
CA ARG A 161 -14.28 -21.06 -3.08
C ARG A 161 -13.81 -20.65 -4.46
N PHE A 162 -12.83 -21.39 -4.96
CA PHE A 162 -12.24 -21.22 -6.27
C PHE A 162 -11.90 -22.60 -6.82
N ASN A 163 -11.87 -22.76 -8.14
CA ASN A 163 -11.46 -24.02 -8.76
C ASN A 163 -9.95 -24.27 -8.60
N ALA A 164 -9.13 -23.23 -8.50
CA ALA A 164 -7.72 -23.32 -8.14
C ALA A 164 -7.19 -22.04 -7.49
N VAL A 165 -6.16 -22.18 -6.67
CA VAL A 165 -5.39 -21.08 -6.09
C VAL A 165 -3.96 -21.16 -6.63
N CYS A 166 -3.56 -20.19 -7.44
CA CYS A 166 -2.32 -20.22 -8.22
C CYS A 166 -1.32 -19.18 -7.71
N LEU A 167 -0.23 -19.65 -7.09
CA LEU A 167 0.88 -18.83 -6.62
C LEU A 167 2.09 -18.97 -7.55
N LYS A 168 2.91 -17.92 -7.63
CA LYS A 168 4.11 -17.91 -8.47
C LYS A 168 5.07 -19.04 -8.08
N LYS A 169 5.29 -19.97 -9.02
CA LYS A 169 6.25 -21.07 -8.91
C LYS A 169 7.58 -20.63 -9.51
N ARG A 170 8.63 -20.52 -8.68
CA ARG A 170 9.98 -20.13 -9.15
C ARG A 170 10.53 -21.06 -10.24
N ALA A 171 10.23 -22.36 -10.16
CA ALA A 171 10.64 -23.35 -11.17
C ALA A 171 10.07 -23.07 -12.57
N ILE A 172 8.97 -22.30 -12.67
CA ILE A 172 8.34 -21.94 -13.94
C ILE A 172 8.88 -20.59 -14.42
N SER A 173 8.87 -19.57 -13.55
CA SER A 173 9.42 -18.25 -13.89
C SER A 173 9.86 -17.45 -12.67
N GLU A 174 10.97 -16.75 -12.82
CA GLU A 174 11.42 -15.74 -11.85
C GLU A 174 10.49 -14.51 -11.83
N TYR A 175 9.98 -14.13 -13.02
CA TYR A 175 9.18 -12.93 -13.23
C TYR A 175 7.68 -13.19 -13.12
N THR A 176 7.00 -12.44 -12.25
CA THR A 176 5.55 -12.55 -12.02
C THR A 176 4.73 -12.41 -13.29
N SER A 177 5.07 -11.44 -14.16
CA SER A 177 4.32 -11.20 -15.39
C SER A 177 4.45 -12.36 -16.39
N LYS A 178 5.59 -13.04 -16.44
CA LYS A 178 5.79 -14.21 -17.31
C LYS A 178 5.00 -15.41 -16.77
N TYR A 179 5.09 -15.70 -15.46
CA TYR A 179 4.28 -16.74 -14.81
C TYR A 179 2.78 -16.55 -15.07
N LYS A 180 2.24 -15.35 -14.82
CA LYS A 180 0.81 -15.07 -15.05
C LYS A 180 0.41 -15.29 -16.51
N LYS A 181 1.26 -14.90 -17.48
CA LYS A 181 0.99 -15.09 -18.92
C LYS A 181 1.02 -16.56 -19.35
N GLU A 182 2.00 -17.33 -18.87
CA GLU A 182 2.11 -18.76 -19.17
C GLU A 182 0.91 -19.53 -18.63
N LEU A 183 0.48 -19.23 -17.40
CA LEU A 183 -0.75 -19.80 -16.85
C LEU A 183 -1.96 -19.50 -17.73
N MET A 184 -2.14 -18.24 -18.14
CA MET A 184 -3.27 -17.89 -19.01
C MET A 184 -3.22 -18.60 -20.36
N ARG A 185 -2.04 -18.73 -20.98
CA ARG A 185 -1.88 -19.49 -22.24
C ARG A 185 -2.32 -20.94 -22.06
N ASP A 186 -1.86 -21.60 -21.01
CA ASP A 186 -2.24 -22.98 -20.72
C ASP A 186 -3.76 -23.14 -20.57
N PHE A 187 -4.44 -22.23 -19.85
CA PHE A 187 -5.90 -22.31 -19.70
C PHE A 187 -6.63 -22.08 -21.03
N LEU A 188 -6.15 -21.14 -21.85
CA LEU A 188 -6.72 -20.85 -23.17
C LEU A 188 -6.56 -22.02 -24.14
N GLU A 189 -5.40 -22.68 -24.13
CA GLU A 189 -5.14 -23.87 -24.94
C GLU A 189 -5.92 -25.09 -24.44
N TYR A 190 -6.13 -25.17 -23.12
CA TYR A 190 -6.79 -26.31 -22.49
C TYR A 190 -8.31 -26.32 -22.68
N TYR A 191 -8.97 -25.15 -22.59
CA TYR A 191 -10.42 -25.04 -22.69
C TYR A 191 -10.84 -24.55 -24.08
N PRO A 192 -11.11 -25.45 -25.04
CA PRO A 192 -11.34 -25.06 -26.44
C PRO A 192 -12.63 -24.25 -26.66
N SER A 193 -13.56 -24.33 -25.70
CA SER A 193 -14.85 -23.63 -25.74
C SER A 193 -14.85 -22.29 -25.03
N LEU A 194 -13.69 -21.80 -24.56
CA LEU A 194 -13.61 -20.53 -23.83
C LEU A 194 -14.02 -19.35 -24.73
N ARG A 195 -15.04 -18.61 -24.30
CA ARG A 195 -15.61 -17.44 -24.99
C ARG A 195 -15.44 -16.16 -24.19
N GLU A 196 -15.27 -16.25 -22.88
CA GLU A 196 -15.09 -15.10 -21.99
C GLU A 196 -13.91 -15.30 -21.04
N LEU A 197 -13.11 -14.25 -20.85
CA LEU A 197 -12.07 -14.20 -19.83
C LEU A 197 -12.09 -12.85 -19.12
N SER A 198 -12.25 -12.86 -17.80
CA SER A 198 -12.24 -11.64 -16.98
C SER A 198 -11.13 -11.71 -15.93
N ILE A 199 -10.31 -10.66 -15.82
CA ILE A 199 -9.25 -10.54 -14.83
C ILE A 199 -9.49 -9.31 -13.97
N TYR A 200 -9.44 -9.49 -12.66
CA TYR A 200 -9.59 -8.44 -11.66
C TYR A 200 -8.25 -8.26 -10.93
N ASP A 201 -7.66 -7.06 -11.02
CA ASP A 201 -6.35 -6.74 -10.39
C ASP A 201 -6.34 -5.26 -9.99
N ASP A 202 -5.72 -4.95 -8.84
CA ASP A 202 -5.63 -3.59 -8.31
C ASP A 202 -4.52 -2.76 -8.97
N ARG A 203 -3.56 -3.41 -9.61
CA ARG A 203 -2.36 -2.77 -10.17
C ARG A 203 -2.57 -2.42 -11.64
N ILE A 204 -2.70 -1.12 -11.91
CA ILE A 204 -2.85 -0.58 -13.28
C ILE A 204 -1.75 -1.08 -14.23
N HIS A 205 -0.49 -1.17 -13.80
CA HIS A 205 0.58 -1.67 -14.65
C HIS A 205 0.42 -3.16 -15.02
N GLN A 206 -0.19 -3.98 -14.15
CA GLN A 206 -0.52 -5.38 -14.47
C GLN A 206 -1.69 -5.41 -15.46
N ILE A 207 -2.72 -4.61 -15.23
CA ILE A 207 -3.86 -4.45 -16.16
C ILE A 207 -3.37 -4.08 -17.57
N ASP A 208 -2.47 -3.10 -17.70
CA ASP A 208 -1.91 -2.69 -18.98
C ASP A 208 -1.05 -3.80 -19.62
N ALA A 209 -0.30 -4.56 -18.81
CA ALA A 209 0.46 -5.71 -19.27
C ALA A 209 -0.44 -6.86 -19.75
N PHE A 210 -1.60 -7.09 -19.12
CA PHE A 210 -2.59 -8.07 -19.56
C PHE A 210 -3.25 -7.64 -20.86
N LYS A 211 -3.68 -6.38 -20.98
CA LYS A 211 -4.20 -5.82 -22.24
C LYS A 211 -3.22 -6.01 -23.39
N SER A 212 -1.96 -5.64 -23.17
CA SER A 212 -0.89 -5.80 -24.16
C SER A 212 -0.68 -7.26 -24.54
N PHE A 213 -0.77 -8.18 -23.57
CA PHE A 213 -0.68 -9.60 -23.81
C PHE A 213 -1.84 -10.13 -24.66
N PHE A 214 -3.09 -9.85 -24.31
CA PHE A 214 -4.24 -10.36 -25.07
C PHE A 214 -4.36 -9.74 -26.47
N HIS A 215 -3.98 -8.46 -26.65
CA HIS A 215 -3.88 -7.87 -27.98
C HIS A 215 -2.82 -8.53 -28.87
N SER A 216 -1.81 -9.18 -28.29
CA SER A 216 -0.79 -9.92 -29.03
C SER A 216 -1.21 -11.33 -29.44
N LEU A 217 -2.37 -11.82 -28.97
CA LEU A 217 -2.88 -13.14 -29.29
C LEU A 217 -3.95 -13.05 -30.39
N ASP A 218 -3.93 -14.00 -31.32
CA ASP A 218 -5.00 -14.16 -32.31
C ASP A 218 -6.10 -15.08 -31.75
N LEU A 219 -7.07 -14.50 -31.04
CA LEU A 219 -8.17 -15.22 -30.38
C LEU A 219 -9.53 -14.57 -30.73
N PRO A 220 -9.98 -14.63 -32.00
CA PRO A 220 -11.14 -13.87 -32.48
C PRO A 220 -12.48 -14.29 -31.83
N ARG A 221 -12.53 -15.48 -31.22
CA ARG A 221 -13.73 -16.00 -30.54
C ARG A 221 -13.78 -15.64 -29.05
N LEU A 222 -12.67 -15.17 -28.47
CA LEU A 222 -12.57 -14.87 -27.04
C LEU A 222 -12.84 -13.39 -26.78
N LYS A 223 -13.85 -13.09 -25.98
CA LYS A 223 -14.02 -11.79 -25.35
C LYS A 223 -13.21 -11.76 -24.06
N TRP A 224 -12.35 -10.76 -23.88
CA TRP A 224 -11.55 -10.65 -22.67
C TRP A 224 -11.67 -9.25 -22.06
N SER A 225 -11.59 -9.19 -20.73
CA SER A 225 -11.65 -7.95 -19.94
C SER A 225 -10.59 -7.96 -18.85
N ALA A 226 -9.70 -6.97 -18.86
CA ALA A 226 -8.78 -6.69 -17.74
C ALA A 226 -9.33 -5.49 -16.95
N ILE A 227 -9.92 -5.77 -15.79
CA ILE A 227 -10.75 -4.86 -15.02
C ILE A 227 -9.93 -4.32 -13.83
N PRO A 228 -9.63 -3.01 -13.81
CA PRO A 228 -8.91 -2.41 -12.69
C PRO A 228 -9.83 -2.36 -11.46
N VAL A 229 -9.37 -2.93 -10.35
CA VAL A 229 -10.04 -2.86 -9.06
C VAL A 229 -9.44 -1.70 -8.27
N ARG A 230 -10.27 -0.95 -7.54
CA ARG A 230 -9.75 0.07 -6.62
C ARG A 230 -8.94 -0.66 -5.52
N PRO A 231 -7.67 -0.32 -5.29
CA PRO A 231 -6.86 -0.99 -4.27
C PRO A 231 -7.54 -0.96 -2.90
N PHE A 232 -7.77 -2.14 -2.35
CA PHE A 232 -8.38 -2.35 -1.05
C PHE A 232 -7.28 -2.61 -0.02
N THR A 233 -6.73 -1.55 0.56
CA THR A 233 -5.58 -1.63 1.48
C THR A 233 -5.96 -1.30 2.91
N LYS A 234 -5.25 -1.91 3.87
CA LYS A 234 -5.29 -1.57 5.30
C LYS A 234 -3.87 -1.56 5.86
N SER A 235 -3.51 -0.53 6.60
CA SER A 235 -2.24 -0.51 7.34
C SER A 235 -2.30 -1.44 8.54
N LEU A 236 -1.13 -1.94 8.95
CA LEU A 236 -0.99 -2.56 10.26
C LEU A 236 -1.05 -1.48 11.36
N PRO A 237 -1.36 -1.87 12.61
CA PRO A 237 -1.10 -1.01 13.76
C PRO A 237 0.36 -0.55 13.76
N ARG A 238 0.59 0.76 13.98
CA ARG A 238 1.92 1.37 13.81
C ARG A 238 3.03 0.66 14.58
N GLU A 239 2.79 0.32 15.84
CA GLU A 239 3.80 -0.32 16.70
C GLU A 239 4.17 -1.70 16.16
N GLN A 240 3.18 -2.50 15.80
CA GLN A 240 3.37 -3.80 15.16
C GLN A 240 4.11 -3.65 13.82
N GLU A 241 3.75 -2.67 13.00
CA GLU A 241 4.41 -2.41 11.71
C GLU A 241 5.90 -2.06 11.89
N LEU A 242 6.21 -1.17 12.84
CA LEU A 242 7.58 -0.79 13.14
C LEU A 242 8.38 -1.97 13.68
N GLU A 243 7.82 -2.76 14.60
CA GLU A 243 8.47 -3.96 15.13
C GLU A 243 8.80 -4.97 14.03
N MET A 244 7.85 -5.24 13.14
CA MET A 244 8.04 -6.16 12.02
C MET A 244 9.07 -5.66 11.02
N VAL A 245 9.13 -4.34 10.76
CA VAL A 245 10.18 -3.76 9.92
C VAL A 245 11.56 -3.88 10.58
N MET A 246 11.66 -3.62 11.89
CA MET A 246 12.91 -3.79 12.62
C MET A 246 13.40 -5.24 12.55
N ASP A 247 12.50 -6.21 12.73
CA ASP A 247 12.83 -7.62 12.60
C ASP A 247 13.20 -8.03 11.17
N MET A 248 12.46 -7.53 10.17
CA MET A 248 12.76 -7.76 8.77
C MET A 248 14.16 -7.27 8.39
N VAL A 249 14.57 -6.08 8.86
CA VAL A 249 15.90 -5.52 8.62
C VAL A 249 16.98 -6.30 9.37
N ARG A 250 16.71 -6.74 10.61
CA ARG A 250 17.62 -7.60 11.37
C ARG A 250 17.90 -8.92 10.64
N LYS A 251 16.85 -9.62 10.19
CA LYS A 251 16.95 -10.85 9.39
C LYS A 251 17.69 -10.61 8.07
N ASN A 252 17.41 -9.49 7.41
CA ASN A 252 18.11 -9.12 6.19
C ASN A 252 19.62 -8.96 6.42
N ASN A 253 20.01 -8.25 7.49
CA ASN A 253 21.40 -8.00 7.81
C ASN A 253 22.16 -9.26 8.27
N SER A 254 21.48 -10.24 8.86
CA SER A 254 22.10 -11.53 9.21
C SER A 254 22.30 -12.44 7.99
N GLN A 255 21.44 -12.33 6.98
CA GLN A 255 21.52 -13.10 5.72
C GLN A 255 22.36 -12.42 4.64
N ALA A 256 22.67 -11.13 4.80
CA ALA A 256 23.45 -10.37 3.85
C ALA A 256 24.88 -10.95 3.72
N LEU A 257 25.23 -11.37 2.50
CA LEU A 257 26.59 -11.74 2.12
C LEU A 257 27.54 -10.53 2.30
N SER A 258 28.86 -10.77 2.33
CA SER A 258 29.87 -9.71 2.46
C SER A 258 29.76 -8.62 1.38
N THR A 259 29.17 -8.94 0.23
CA THR A 259 28.94 -8.02 -0.90
C THR A 259 27.61 -7.28 -0.85
N SER A 260 26.69 -7.64 0.05
CA SER A 260 25.37 -7.01 0.18
C SER A 260 25.43 -5.86 1.18
N GLN A 261 24.90 -4.69 0.78
CA GLN A 261 24.89 -3.51 1.64
C GLN A 261 23.95 -3.72 2.84
N LYS A 262 24.54 -3.87 4.03
CA LYS A 262 23.80 -3.85 5.30
C LYS A 262 23.39 -2.42 5.64
N PHE A 263 22.26 -2.28 6.32
CA PHE A 263 21.80 -0.97 6.78
C PHE A 263 21.09 -1.08 8.12
N ASP A 264 21.23 -0.04 8.92
CA ASP A 264 20.52 0.14 10.18
C ASP A 264 19.36 1.12 10.01
N LEU A 265 18.48 1.18 11.01
CA LEU A 265 17.30 2.02 11.03
C LEU A 265 17.48 3.16 12.04
N ARG A 266 17.42 4.41 11.57
CA ARG A 266 17.47 5.60 12.44
C ARG A 266 16.29 6.50 12.23
N ARG A 267 15.92 7.26 13.27
CA ARG A 267 14.87 8.27 13.17
C ARG A 267 15.44 9.58 12.64
N THR A 268 14.67 10.25 11.80
CA THR A 268 14.94 11.63 11.38
C THR A 268 14.76 12.60 12.56
N PRO A 269 15.27 13.84 12.46
CA PRO A 269 14.89 14.91 13.39
C PRO A 269 13.38 14.96 13.60
N ARG A 270 12.97 15.08 14.86
CA ARG A 270 11.56 15.13 15.23
C ARG A 270 10.97 16.47 14.81
N GLN A 271 9.81 16.41 14.19
CA GLN A 271 9.07 17.57 13.72
C GLN A 271 7.84 17.74 14.61
N ILE A 272 7.63 18.95 15.14
CA ILE A 272 6.46 19.32 15.95
C ILE A 272 5.62 20.31 15.16
N GLY A 273 4.31 20.06 15.09
CA GLY A 273 3.40 20.98 14.43
C GLY A 273 2.03 20.39 14.14
N TYR A 274 1.34 20.98 13.17
CA TYR A 274 0.03 20.53 12.72
C TYR A 274 0.20 19.63 11.49
N ILE A 275 0.20 18.32 11.71
CA ILE A 275 0.47 17.28 10.71
C ILE A 275 -0.78 17.06 9.87
N LEU A 276 -0.70 17.25 8.55
CA LEU A 276 -1.88 17.09 7.69
C LEU A 276 -2.33 15.63 7.65
N CYS A 277 -3.65 15.43 7.75
CA CYS A 277 -4.21 14.12 7.46
C CYS A 277 -4.06 13.77 5.97
N THR A 278 -4.16 12.47 5.63
CA THR A 278 -4.02 11.99 4.25
C THR A 278 -4.98 12.69 3.27
N ALA A 279 -6.20 13.00 3.70
CA ALA A 279 -7.18 13.71 2.86
C ALA A 279 -6.72 15.14 2.56
N SER A 280 -6.32 15.91 3.58
CA SER A 280 -5.78 17.27 3.42
C SER A 280 -4.54 17.31 2.53
N HIS A 281 -3.59 16.39 2.76
CA HIS A 281 -2.39 16.30 1.93
C HIS A 281 -2.73 16.02 0.45
N ARG A 282 -3.71 15.15 0.18
CA ARG A 282 -4.17 14.85 -1.18
C ARG A 282 -4.82 16.07 -1.84
N LEU A 283 -5.66 16.81 -1.12
CA LEU A 283 -6.28 18.04 -1.63
C LEU A 283 -5.20 19.05 -2.07
N LEU A 284 -4.23 19.32 -1.20
CA LEU A 284 -3.13 20.25 -1.51
C LEU A 284 -2.26 19.74 -2.68
N SER A 285 -1.96 18.44 -2.73
CA SER A 285 -1.24 17.84 -3.86
C SER A 285 -1.97 18.01 -5.20
N ILE A 286 -3.30 17.91 -5.22
CA ILE A 286 -4.11 18.12 -6.42
C ILE A 286 -3.96 19.57 -6.93
N GLU A 287 -3.98 20.54 -6.02
CA GLU A 287 -3.83 21.95 -6.40
C GLU A 287 -2.44 22.27 -6.94
N VAL A 288 -1.39 21.69 -6.37
CA VAL A 288 -0.02 21.80 -6.93
C VAL A 288 0.01 21.27 -8.35
N ILE A 289 -0.61 20.11 -8.60
CA ILE A 289 -0.67 19.52 -9.95
C ILE A 289 -1.47 20.43 -10.91
N LYS A 290 -2.61 20.98 -10.48
CA LYS A 290 -3.40 21.92 -11.29
C LYS A 290 -2.58 23.16 -11.65
N TYR A 291 -1.93 23.77 -10.66
CA TYR A 291 -1.06 24.93 -10.84
C TYR A 291 0.07 24.66 -11.83
N LEU A 292 0.78 23.54 -11.68
CA LEU A 292 1.88 23.17 -12.56
C LEU A 292 1.42 22.91 -14.00
N LYS A 293 0.24 22.28 -14.18
CA LYS A 293 -0.38 22.07 -15.51
C LYS A 293 -0.71 23.40 -16.20
N ARG A 294 -1.24 24.39 -15.45
CA ARG A 294 -1.54 25.73 -15.99
C ARG A 294 -0.28 26.45 -16.46
N ARG A 295 0.83 26.37 -15.69
CA ARG A 295 2.08 27.09 -16.02
C ARG A 295 2.95 26.44 -17.10
N LYS A 296 2.99 25.10 -17.21
CA LYS A 296 3.96 24.40 -18.09
C LYS A 296 3.35 23.64 -19.27
N GLY A 297 2.03 23.69 -19.47
CA GLY A 297 1.34 22.98 -20.54
C GLY A 297 1.35 21.44 -20.41
N ARG A 298 1.03 20.72 -21.49
CA ARG A 298 0.91 19.24 -21.52
C ARG A 298 2.24 18.47 -21.46
N ARG A 299 3.40 19.14 -21.38
CA ARG A 299 4.70 18.42 -21.28
C ARG A 299 4.74 17.64 -19.96
N THR A 300 5.13 16.36 -20.05
CA THR A 300 5.26 15.43 -18.92
C THR A 300 6.37 15.85 -17.97
N PHE A 301 6.12 16.88 -17.15
CA PHE A 301 6.97 17.30 -16.06
C PHE A 301 6.53 16.59 -14.78
N ARG A 302 7.38 15.71 -14.23
CA ARG A 302 7.15 15.03 -12.95
C ARG A 302 8.12 15.60 -11.90
N PRO A 303 7.78 16.70 -11.21
CA PRO A 303 8.66 17.26 -10.20
C PRO A 303 8.79 16.32 -9.00
N LYS A 304 9.97 16.33 -8.38
CA LYS A 304 10.17 15.73 -7.06
C LYS A 304 9.53 16.68 -6.04
N LEU A 305 8.37 16.29 -5.50
CA LEU A 305 7.67 16.99 -4.42
C LEU A 305 8.12 16.47 -3.05
N TYR A 306 7.83 17.27 -2.02
CA TYR A 306 8.00 16.90 -0.62
C TYR A 306 7.33 15.58 -0.27
N GLU A 307 7.93 14.87 0.68
CA GLU A 307 7.40 13.61 1.15
C GLU A 307 6.25 13.82 2.14
N HIS A 308 5.26 12.94 2.11
CA HIS A 308 4.21 12.92 3.12
C HIS A 308 4.78 12.51 4.50
N PRO A 309 4.38 13.14 5.61
CA PRO A 309 3.37 14.20 5.71
C PRO A 309 3.89 15.61 5.42
N LEU A 310 3.02 16.42 4.82
CA LEU A 310 3.13 17.88 4.93
C LEU A 310 2.60 18.29 6.31
N TYR A 311 3.10 19.37 6.86
CA TYR A 311 2.68 19.88 8.17
C TYR A 311 2.88 21.39 8.26
N ILE A 312 2.24 22.02 9.25
CA ILE A 312 2.50 23.40 9.63
C ILE A 312 3.46 23.37 10.82
N PRO A 313 4.72 23.80 10.67
CA PRO A 313 5.71 23.72 11.74
C PRO A 313 5.39 24.66 12.90
N CYS A 314 5.61 24.20 14.13
CA CYS A 314 5.60 25.05 15.33
C CYS A 314 7.02 25.46 15.76
N ALA A 315 8.04 24.71 15.34
CA ALA A 315 9.45 24.97 15.58
C ALA A 315 10.28 24.35 14.46
N GLU A 316 11.56 24.74 14.40
CA GLU A 316 12.55 24.08 13.55
C GLU A 316 12.61 22.57 13.88
N PRO A 317 12.70 21.67 12.88
CA PRO A 317 12.92 20.25 13.10
C PRO A 317 14.06 19.95 14.08
N GLY A 318 13.80 19.07 15.05
CA GLY A 318 14.74 18.72 16.12
C GLY A 318 14.65 19.61 17.36
N LYS A 319 13.98 20.77 17.29
CA LYS A 319 13.74 21.66 18.43
C LYS A 319 12.41 21.37 19.12
N ASP A 320 12.34 21.76 20.38
CA ASP A 320 11.13 21.70 21.20
C ASP A 320 10.37 23.02 21.22
N ILE A 321 9.11 22.94 21.63
CA ILE A 321 8.26 24.10 21.95
C ILE A 321 7.94 24.12 23.45
N PRO A 322 7.60 25.28 24.02
CA PRO A 322 7.30 25.38 25.44
C PRO A 322 6.15 24.44 25.86
N ALA A 323 6.30 23.73 26.99
CA ALA A 323 5.30 22.79 27.48
C ALA A 323 3.94 23.44 27.74
N LEU A 324 3.94 24.70 28.19
CA LEU A 324 2.72 25.49 28.37
C LEU A 324 1.95 25.67 27.06
N GLU A 325 2.66 25.90 25.95
CA GLU A 325 2.04 26.09 24.63
C GLU A 325 1.45 24.78 24.10
N ILE A 326 2.10 23.64 24.38
CA ILE A 326 1.50 22.32 24.12
C ILE A 326 0.17 22.19 24.86
N ALA A 327 0.14 22.49 26.16
CA ALA A 327 -1.05 22.37 26.98
C ALA A 327 -2.18 23.28 26.53
N LYS A 328 -1.88 24.55 26.19
CA LYS A 328 -2.86 25.50 25.65
C LYS A 328 -3.43 25.06 24.30
N VAL A 329 -2.61 24.63 23.35
CA VAL A 329 -3.10 24.16 22.05
C VAL A 329 -3.99 22.93 22.22
N TRP A 330 -3.63 22.00 23.11
CA TRP A 330 -4.40 20.79 23.32
C TRP A 330 -5.76 21.02 23.96
N SER A 331 -5.79 21.88 24.97
CA SER A 331 -6.99 22.23 25.75
C SER A 331 -7.84 23.33 25.12
N ASN A 332 -7.39 23.89 24.00
CA ASN A 332 -7.95 25.12 23.42
C ASN A 332 -7.97 26.30 24.40
N ASN A 333 -6.86 26.48 25.13
CA ASN A 333 -6.65 27.53 26.13
C ASN A 333 -7.63 27.46 27.33
N ASP A 334 -8.15 26.26 27.66
CA ASP A 334 -8.88 26.04 28.91
C ASP A 334 -7.94 26.02 30.11
N THR A 335 -7.90 27.14 30.84
CA THR A 335 -6.99 27.36 31.97
C THR A 335 -7.05 26.28 33.04
N ARG A 336 -8.19 25.60 33.23
CA ARG A 336 -8.36 24.52 34.21
C ARG A 336 -7.45 23.32 33.93
N THR A 337 -6.99 23.19 32.69
CA THR A 337 -6.10 22.10 32.25
C THR A 337 -4.62 22.39 32.44
N PHE A 338 -4.23 23.66 32.62
CA PHE A 338 -2.83 24.09 32.76
C PHE A 338 -2.61 25.11 33.90
N ASP A 339 -3.50 25.13 34.89
CA ASP A 339 -3.44 25.99 36.09
C ASP A 339 -2.27 25.68 37.05
N SER A 340 -1.54 24.59 36.80
CA SER A 340 -0.42 24.15 37.63
C SER A 340 0.65 23.48 36.78
N GLU A 341 1.90 23.64 37.21
CA GLU A 341 3.05 23.08 36.50
C GLU A 341 2.96 21.55 36.37
N LYS A 342 2.45 20.85 37.39
CA LYS A 342 2.23 19.40 37.35
C LYS A 342 1.30 18.99 36.20
N LYS A 343 0.21 19.71 35.97
CA LYS A 343 -0.71 19.41 34.86
C LYS A 343 -0.08 19.71 33.51
N VAL A 344 0.65 20.83 33.39
CA VAL A 344 1.40 21.18 32.17
C VAL A 344 2.41 20.09 31.82
N GLN A 345 3.19 19.62 32.79
CA GLN A 345 4.17 18.56 32.59
C GLN A 345 3.51 17.23 32.25
N HIS A 346 2.40 16.88 32.91
CA HIS A 346 1.65 15.67 32.60
C HIS A 346 1.11 15.68 31.16
N ILE A 347 0.49 16.78 30.74
CA ILE A 347 0.02 16.95 29.36
C ILE A 347 1.21 16.84 28.41
N SER A 348 2.30 17.58 28.66
CA SER A 348 3.52 17.49 27.84
C SER A 348 3.98 16.03 27.73
N GLN A 349 4.13 15.29 28.82
CA GLN A 349 4.50 13.86 28.77
C GLN A 349 3.57 13.03 27.89
N ILE A 350 2.25 13.22 28.00
CA ILE A 350 1.27 12.57 27.12
C ILE A 350 1.54 12.95 25.65
N PHE A 351 1.91 14.20 25.33
CA PHE A 351 2.28 14.62 23.96
C PHE A 351 3.44 13.82 23.39
N TYR A 352 4.41 13.57 24.24
CA TYR A 352 5.63 12.87 23.90
C TYR A 352 5.50 11.36 23.90
N LEU A 353 4.42 10.81 24.48
CA LEU A 353 4.12 9.39 24.45
C LEU A 353 3.10 9.04 23.35
N GLU A 354 2.11 9.90 23.13
CA GLU A 354 1.02 9.63 22.21
C GLU A 354 1.38 9.87 20.74
N GLN A 355 0.55 9.28 19.89
CA GLN A 355 0.61 9.42 18.43
C GLN A 355 -0.27 10.60 17.96
N PRO A 356 0.03 11.18 16.79
CA PRO A 356 -0.83 12.21 16.17
C PRO A 356 -2.26 11.70 16.02
N GLY A 357 -3.25 12.50 16.41
CA GLY A 357 -4.66 12.11 16.21
C GLY A 357 -5.67 12.74 17.16
N LYS A 358 -5.28 13.04 18.41
CA LYS A 358 -6.22 13.50 19.44
C LYS A 358 -6.57 14.98 19.36
N CYS A 359 -5.62 15.83 18.96
CA CYS A 359 -5.85 17.27 18.81
C CYS A 359 -6.03 17.61 17.34
N ILE A 360 -7.28 17.72 16.90
CA ILE A 360 -7.58 18.16 15.55
C ILE A 360 -7.67 19.68 15.53
N VAL A 361 -6.97 20.28 14.58
CA VAL A 361 -7.05 21.71 14.26
C VAL A 361 -7.32 21.86 12.78
N HIS A 362 -8.24 22.76 12.47
CA HIS A 362 -8.65 23.05 11.11
C HIS A 362 -8.02 24.38 10.68
N PHE A 363 -7.65 24.43 9.40
CA PHE A 363 -7.09 25.62 8.78
C PHE A 363 -7.75 25.86 7.42
N GLN A 364 -7.75 27.11 6.98
CA GLN A 364 -8.07 27.52 5.62
C GLN A 364 -6.78 27.85 4.90
N VAL A 365 -6.56 27.21 3.75
CA VAL A 365 -5.41 27.51 2.88
C VAL A 365 -5.85 28.49 1.80
N THR A 366 -5.12 29.60 1.67
CA THR A 366 -5.47 30.74 0.81
C THR A 366 -4.52 30.92 -0.37
N ASP A 367 -3.24 30.59 -0.17
CA ASP A 367 -2.18 30.84 -1.15
C ASP A 367 -1.28 29.63 -1.33
N LEU A 368 -0.71 29.51 -2.52
CA LEU A 368 0.26 28.51 -2.93
C LEU A 368 1.53 29.20 -3.41
N ALA A 369 2.69 28.70 -3.00
CA ALA A 369 3.97 29.04 -3.60
C ALA A 369 4.71 27.78 -4.04
N VAL A 370 5.35 27.86 -5.21
CA VAL A 370 6.17 26.79 -5.77
C VAL A 370 7.51 27.38 -6.19
N ILE A 371 8.57 26.96 -5.50
CA ILE A 371 9.92 27.48 -5.67
C ILE A 371 10.81 26.38 -6.26
N ALA A 372 11.67 26.74 -7.21
CA ALA A 372 12.65 25.82 -7.75
C ALA A 372 13.80 25.66 -6.76
N SER A 373 14.07 24.42 -6.33
CA SER A 373 15.16 24.17 -5.38
C SER A 373 16.53 24.53 -5.99
N ALA A 374 17.36 25.20 -5.19
CA ALA A 374 18.70 25.63 -5.59
C ALA A 374 19.70 24.47 -5.78
N HIS A 375 19.45 23.30 -5.19
CA HIS A 375 20.49 22.30 -4.93
C HIS A 375 20.85 21.31 -6.05
N HIS A 376 20.19 21.28 -7.22
CA HIS A 376 20.51 20.26 -8.25
C HIS A 376 20.37 20.71 -9.71
N ASN A 377 21.26 20.21 -10.57
CA ASN A 377 21.18 20.41 -12.03
C ASN A 377 20.45 19.23 -12.70
N ARG A 378 19.39 19.55 -13.45
CA ARG A 378 18.59 18.73 -14.41
C ARG A 378 17.24 18.14 -13.94
N ARG A 379 17.00 17.84 -12.65
CA ARG A 379 15.69 17.37 -12.11
C ARG A 379 15.37 18.00 -10.75
N LYS A 380 15.35 19.34 -10.69
CA LYS A 380 15.20 20.09 -9.43
C LYS A 380 13.94 19.66 -8.66
N PRO A 381 14.05 19.32 -7.35
CA PRO A 381 12.88 19.28 -6.50
C PRO A 381 12.16 20.61 -6.52
N LEU A 382 10.83 20.56 -6.41
CA LEU A 382 10.03 21.75 -6.21
C LEU A 382 9.67 21.83 -4.74
N GLU A 383 10.04 22.96 -4.15
CA GLU A 383 9.64 23.34 -2.81
C GLU A 383 8.24 23.93 -2.91
N VAL A 384 7.33 23.43 -2.07
CA VAL A 384 5.92 23.78 -2.13
C VAL A 384 5.47 24.25 -0.77
N TYR A 385 4.90 25.45 -0.73
CA TYR A 385 4.41 26.08 0.48
C TYR A 385 2.95 26.47 0.30
N PHE A 386 2.19 26.44 1.39
CA PHE A 386 0.84 26.97 1.40
C PHE A 386 0.64 27.87 2.60
N LYS A 387 0.07 29.05 2.38
CA LYS A 387 -0.32 29.94 3.45
C LYS A 387 -1.63 29.42 4.05
N ALA A 388 -1.63 29.20 5.35
CA ALA A 388 -2.77 28.69 6.09
C ALA A 388 -3.19 29.68 7.18
N THR A 389 -4.47 29.69 7.51
CA THR A 389 -5.03 30.46 8.62
C THR A 389 -5.85 29.52 9.50
N PRO A 390 -5.60 29.46 10.82
CA PRO A 390 -6.37 28.60 11.72
C PRO A 390 -7.84 29.05 11.80
N GLU A 391 -8.72 28.13 12.17
CA GLU A 391 -10.11 28.48 12.46
C GLU A 391 -10.21 29.57 13.56
N PRO A 392 -11.17 30.51 13.44
CA PRO A 392 -11.43 31.50 14.49
C PRO A 392 -11.71 30.83 15.84
N ASN A 393 -11.29 31.48 16.94
CA ASN A 393 -11.51 31.02 18.32
C ASN A 393 -10.82 29.70 18.70
N ARG A 394 -9.91 29.19 17.86
CA ARG A 394 -9.01 28.09 18.22
C ARG A 394 -7.66 28.66 18.68
N TYR A 395 -7.21 28.27 19.87
CA TYR A 395 -5.84 28.56 20.29
C TYR A 395 -4.86 27.73 19.48
N THR A 396 -3.93 28.42 18.82
CA THR A 396 -2.86 27.84 18.03
C THR A 396 -1.53 28.51 18.38
N PHE A 397 -0.43 27.83 18.12
CA PHE A 397 0.90 28.31 18.45
C PHE A 397 1.89 27.94 17.34
N THR A 398 2.82 28.83 17.03
CA THR A 398 4.01 28.56 16.23
C THR A 398 5.08 29.59 16.56
N LEU A 399 6.36 29.20 16.47
CA LEU A 399 7.50 30.11 16.58
C LEU A 399 7.78 30.87 15.27
N PHE A 400 7.09 30.51 14.19
CA PHE A 400 7.22 31.19 12.90
C PHE A 400 6.23 32.35 12.77
N PRO A 401 6.52 33.39 11.96
CA PRO A 401 5.63 34.54 11.81
C PRO A 401 4.26 34.22 11.20
N GLU A 402 4.17 33.16 10.40
CA GLU A 402 2.94 32.74 9.71
C GLU A 402 2.74 31.22 9.78
N TYR A 403 1.49 30.78 9.66
CA TYR A 403 1.14 29.36 9.54
C TYR A 403 1.34 28.91 8.09
N ILE A 404 2.48 28.29 7.81
CA ILE A 404 2.82 27.81 6.47
C ILE A 404 2.84 26.29 6.47
N VAL A 405 2.05 25.68 5.60
CA VAL A 405 2.14 24.25 5.30
C VAL A 405 3.38 24.03 4.45
N THR A 406 4.27 23.15 4.90
CA THR A 406 5.47 22.74 4.16
C THR A 406 5.76 21.25 4.37
N GLY A 407 6.78 20.75 3.68
CA GLY A 407 7.36 19.44 3.89
C GLY A 407 8.88 19.53 3.79
N HIS A 408 9.51 18.37 3.69
CA HIS A 408 10.96 18.27 3.65
C HIS A 408 11.41 17.22 2.65
N PHE A 409 12.63 17.38 2.15
CA PHE A 409 13.37 16.33 1.48
C PHE A 409 14.26 15.60 2.48
N TYR A 410 14.23 14.28 2.42
CA TYR A 410 15.05 13.46 3.29
C TYR A 410 16.17 12.81 2.49
N LYS A 411 17.34 12.77 3.12
CA LYS A 411 18.48 12.00 2.66
C LYS A 411 19.00 11.24 3.86
N ARG A 412 18.79 9.92 3.86
CA ARG A 412 19.01 9.09 5.05
C ARG A 412 18.21 9.63 6.25
N ASP A 413 18.83 9.73 7.42
CA ASP A 413 18.25 10.26 8.65
C ASP A 413 18.23 11.78 8.72
N ARG A 414 18.68 12.50 7.70
CA ARG A 414 18.75 13.97 7.70
C ARG A 414 17.66 14.60 6.84
N ILE A 415 17.26 15.79 7.25
CA ILE A 415 16.48 16.71 6.43
C ILE A 415 17.48 17.48 5.56
N GLU A 416 17.40 17.31 4.25
CA GLU A 416 18.38 17.84 3.29
C GLU A 416 18.24 19.35 3.09
N ASP A 417 17.03 19.87 3.23
CA ASP A 417 16.63 21.25 2.97
C ASP A 417 16.32 22.05 4.24
N LEU A 418 16.81 21.60 5.40
CA LEU A 418 16.43 22.12 6.71
C LEU A 418 16.67 23.63 6.83
N GLU A 419 17.90 24.07 6.55
CA GLU A 419 18.32 25.47 6.68
C GLU A 419 17.51 26.38 5.75
N VAL A 420 17.44 26.02 4.46
CA VAL A 420 16.72 26.78 3.42
C VAL A 420 15.23 26.89 3.72
N VAL A 421 14.59 25.79 4.14
CA VAL A 421 13.17 25.80 4.50
C VAL A 421 12.96 26.67 5.74
N THR A 422 13.84 26.57 6.74
CA THR A 422 13.72 27.33 7.99
C THR A 422 13.87 28.84 7.75
N GLU A 423 14.87 29.25 6.97
CA GLU A 423 15.08 30.64 6.56
C GLU A 423 13.83 31.21 5.87
N ARG A 424 13.25 30.48 4.91
CA ARG A 424 12.03 30.90 4.22
C ARG A 424 10.80 30.97 5.12
N LEU A 425 10.70 30.12 6.14
CA LEU A 425 9.59 30.22 7.10
C LEU A 425 9.74 31.46 7.98
N ILE A 426 10.97 31.85 8.32
CA ILE A 426 11.26 33.07 9.09
C ILE A 426 11.03 34.31 8.22
N ASN A 427 11.54 34.34 6.99
CA ASN A 427 11.49 35.48 6.08
C ASN A 427 10.38 35.36 5.02
N CYS A 428 9.27 34.69 5.36
CA CYS A 428 8.25 34.25 4.40
C CYS A 428 7.58 35.35 3.56
N LYS A 429 7.67 36.62 3.97
CA LYS A 429 7.15 37.76 3.21
C LYS A 429 8.10 38.23 2.11
N GLU A 430 9.39 38.01 2.29
CA GLU A 430 10.45 38.46 1.39
C GLU A 430 10.86 37.32 0.44
N ASP A 431 10.97 36.10 0.96
CA ASP A 431 11.55 34.96 0.23
C ASP A 431 10.52 34.10 -0.52
N ILE A 432 9.22 34.28 -0.25
CA ILE A 432 8.16 33.47 -0.85
C ILE A 432 7.23 34.35 -1.70
N HIS A 433 7.20 34.06 -3.00
CA HIS A 433 6.22 34.64 -3.90
C HIS A 433 4.91 33.83 -3.88
N TRP A 434 3.92 34.38 -3.19
CA TRP A 434 2.60 33.78 -3.01
C TRP A 434 1.70 33.98 -4.23
N VAL A 435 1.00 32.91 -4.62
CA VAL A 435 -0.06 32.94 -5.63
C VAL A 435 -1.38 32.59 -4.95
N PRO A 436 -2.38 33.49 -4.99
CA PRO A 436 -3.70 33.20 -4.45
C PRO A 436 -4.34 31.99 -5.13
N LEU A 437 -5.02 31.17 -4.35
CA LEU A 437 -5.82 30.06 -4.86
C LEU A 437 -7.19 30.57 -5.33
N ASP A 438 -7.75 29.90 -6.35
CA ASP A 438 -9.08 30.24 -6.88
C ASP A 438 -10.17 30.14 -5.79
N ASN A 439 -10.01 29.23 -4.85
CA ASN A 439 -10.88 29.05 -3.69
C ASN A 439 -10.05 28.68 -2.47
N THR A 440 -10.52 29.09 -1.29
CA THR A 440 -9.94 28.65 -0.01
C THR A 440 -10.13 27.15 0.17
N ILE A 441 -9.10 26.46 0.67
CA ILE A 441 -9.13 25.00 0.84
C ILE A 441 -9.16 24.69 2.33
N PRO A 442 -10.24 24.06 2.84
CA PRO A 442 -10.27 23.60 4.21
C PRO A 442 -9.34 22.39 4.35
N ILE A 443 -8.40 22.49 5.29
CA ILE A 443 -7.52 21.38 5.66
C ILE A 443 -7.71 21.01 7.12
N LYS A 444 -7.67 19.71 7.38
CA LYS A 444 -7.62 19.11 8.70
C LYS A 444 -6.19 18.69 9.02
N ALA A 445 -5.69 19.11 10.17
CA ALA A 445 -4.38 18.74 10.67
C ALA A 445 -4.45 18.28 12.13
N PHE A 446 -3.49 17.45 12.54
CA PHE A 446 -3.36 16.98 13.91
C PHE A 446 -2.20 17.67 14.57
N PHE A 447 -2.44 18.40 15.66
CA PHE A 447 -1.35 18.91 16.47
C PHE A 447 -0.64 17.74 17.14
N GLY A 448 0.66 17.63 16.90
CA GLY A 448 1.44 16.48 17.30
C GLY A 448 2.89 16.58 16.88
N ARG A 449 3.54 15.42 16.93
CA ARG A 449 4.93 15.25 16.50
C ARG A 449 5.07 14.03 15.61
N PHE A 450 6.06 14.06 14.74
CA PHE A 450 6.44 12.89 13.96
C PHE A 450 7.95 12.87 13.73
N ALA A 451 8.44 11.68 13.45
CA ALA A 451 9.77 11.42 12.92
C ALA A 451 9.63 10.22 12.00
N LYS A 452 10.35 10.24 10.88
CA LYS A 452 10.40 9.13 9.95
C LYS A 452 11.54 8.21 10.33
N LEU A 453 11.41 6.94 9.97
CA LEU A 453 12.50 5.98 9.98
C LEU A 453 13.24 6.05 8.65
N ALA A 454 14.56 5.93 8.71
CA ALA A 454 15.46 6.03 7.59
C ALA A 454 16.47 4.89 7.59
N ALA A 455 16.88 4.48 6.39
CA ALA A 455 17.97 3.53 6.21
C ALA A 455 19.31 4.27 6.35
N ILE A 456 20.21 3.68 7.13
CA ILE A 456 21.58 4.15 7.30
C ILE A 456 22.51 3.03 6.89
N PRO A 457 23.30 3.18 5.81
CA PRO A 457 24.30 2.20 5.46
C PRO A 457 25.18 1.90 6.67
N CYS A 458 25.36 0.62 7.00
CA CYS A 458 26.40 0.23 7.94
C CYS A 458 27.74 0.58 7.28
N SER A 459 28.61 1.31 7.97
CA SER A 459 29.99 1.47 7.52
C SER A 459 30.60 0.08 7.38
N ASN A 460 31.19 -0.22 6.22
CA ASN A 460 31.99 -1.43 6.04
C ASN A 460 33.10 -1.38 7.11
N ALA A 461 33.06 -2.31 8.05
CA ALA A 461 34.16 -2.54 8.97
C ALA A 461 35.33 -3.16 8.21
#